data_AF-A0A2W0B703-F1
#
_entry.id   AF-A0A2W0B703-F1
#
_cell.length_a   1.000
_cell.length_b   1.000
_cell.length_c   1.000
_cell.angle_alpha   90.00
_cell.angle_beta   90.00
_cell.angle_gamma   90.00
#
_symmetry.space_group_name_H-M   'P 1'
#
loop_
_entity.id
_entity.type
_entity.pdbx_description
1 polymer ?
#
loop_
_entity_poly.entity_id
_entity_poly.type
_entity_poly.pdbx_seq_one_letter_code
_entity_poly.pdbx_strand_id
1 'polypeptide(L)'
;AEEELIHVAKQDSSSRVRGQALFWLAQKAGKKVAGVITDSIDNDPDTDVKKKAVFALSQLPDHEGVPKLIEVARNNRNPAVRKQAVFWLGQSNDPRALDFITSVLVH
;
A
#
# COMPACT_ATOMS: atom_id res chain seq x y z
N ALA A 1 4.86 -21.21 3.09
CA ALA A 1 5.58 -20.18 2.32
C ALA A 1 4.88 -18.83 2.38
N GLU A 2 3.58 -18.74 2.09
CA GLU A 2 2.80 -17.51 2.24
C GLU A 2 2.69 -17.06 3.70
N GLU A 3 2.32 -17.97 4.62
CA GLU A 3 2.25 -17.68 6.06
C GLU A 3 3.58 -17.18 6.63
N GLU A 4 4.70 -17.76 6.19
CA GLU A 4 6.04 -17.32 6.59
C GLU A 4 6.33 -15.90 6.09
N LEU A 5 5.98 -15.57 4.84
CA LEU A 5 6.13 -14.21 4.32
C LEU A 5 5.24 -13.21 5.08
N ILE A 6 4.04 -13.62 5.52
CA ILE A 6 3.16 -12.81 6.37
C ILE A 6 3.82 -12.58 7.74
N HIS A 7 4.39 -13.63 8.35
CA HIS A 7 5.10 -13.51 9.62
C HIS A 7 6.28 -12.54 9.50
N VAL A 8 7.13 -12.72 8.49
CA VAL A 8 8.27 -11.84 8.20
C VAL A 8 7.81 -10.39 7.94
N ALA A 9 6.75 -10.17 7.15
CA ALA A 9 6.22 -8.84 6.89
C ALA A 9 5.78 -8.10 8.16
N LYS A 10 5.36 -8.84 9.20
CA LYS A 10 4.82 -8.28 10.44
C LYS A 10 5.85 -8.15 11.56
N GLN A 11 6.78 -9.10 11.68
CA GLN A 11 7.57 -9.26 12.90
C GLN A 11 9.09 -9.19 12.71
N ASP A 12 9.58 -9.19 11.47
CA ASP A 12 11.03 -9.14 11.25
C ASP A 12 11.62 -7.84 11.82
N SER A 13 12.75 -7.94 12.51
CA SER A 13 13.41 -6.79 13.15
C SER A 13 13.92 -5.77 12.13
N SER A 14 14.24 -6.21 10.91
CA SER A 14 14.73 -5.37 9.82
C SER A 14 13.57 -4.78 9.02
N SER A 15 13.45 -3.45 9.05
CA SER A 15 12.46 -2.73 8.22
C SER A 15 12.65 -3.00 6.73
N ARG A 16 13.89 -3.20 6.27
CA ARG A 16 14.18 -3.61 4.89
C ARG A 16 13.54 -4.95 4.56
N VAL A 17 13.66 -5.94 5.44
CA VAL A 17 13.13 -7.29 5.23
C VAL A 17 11.60 -7.27 5.26
N ARG A 18 10.97 -6.59 6.22
CA ARG A 18 9.51 -6.41 6.26
C ARG A 18 8.98 -5.81 4.95
N GLY A 19 9.63 -4.75 4.47
CA GLY A 19 9.31 -4.11 3.20
C GLY A 19 9.43 -5.02 1.99
N GLN A 20 10.46 -5.87 1.94
CA GLN A 20 10.65 -6.84 0.85
C GLN A 20 9.59 -7.96 0.90
N ALA A 21 9.21 -8.41 2.10
CA ALA A 21 8.16 -9.40 2.27
C ALA A 21 6.81 -8.87 1.76
N LEU A 22 6.46 -7.61 2.05
CA LEU A 22 5.25 -6.96 1.53
C LEU A 22 5.21 -6.93 0.00
N PHE A 23 6.34 -6.60 -0.65
CA PHE A 23 6.44 -6.64 -2.11
C PHE A 23 6.15 -8.06 -2.65
N TRP A 24 6.80 -9.09 -2.09
CA TRP A 24 6.59 -10.46 -2.54
C TRP A 24 5.19 -10.98 -2.27
N LEU A 25 4.56 -10.57 -1.17
CA LEU A 25 3.17 -10.90 -0.87
C LEU A 25 2.23 -10.34 -1.96
N ALA A 26 2.38 -9.06 -2.33
CA ALA A 26 1.57 -8.46 -3.39
C ALA A 26 1.71 -9.21 -4.72
N GLN A 27 2.93 -9.61 -5.08
CA GLN A 27 3.20 -10.34 -6.32
C GLN A 27 2.64 -11.79 -6.33
N LYS A 28 2.62 -12.47 -5.18
CA LYS A 28 2.29 -13.91 -5.12
C LYS A 28 0.86 -14.22 -4.69
N ALA A 29 0.22 -13.37 -3.89
CA ALA A 29 -1.01 -13.72 -3.18
C ALA A 29 -2.19 -12.77 -3.44
N GLY A 30 -1.99 -11.65 -4.14
CA GLY A 30 -3.06 -10.75 -4.58
C GLY A 30 -4.02 -10.33 -3.46
N LYS A 31 -5.33 -10.45 -3.68
CA LYS A 31 -6.37 -10.10 -2.69
C LYS A 31 -6.18 -10.73 -1.30
N LYS A 32 -5.67 -11.97 -1.21
CA LYS A 32 -5.60 -12.71 0.06
C LYS A 32 -4.73 -12.01 1.11
N VAL A 33 -3.78 -11.19 0.67
CA VAL A 33 -2.83 -10.48 1.52
C VAL A 33 -3.08 -8.98 1.61
N ALA A 34 -4.12 -8.47 0.96
CA ALA A 34 -4.47 -7.04 1.00
C ALA A 34 -4.69 -6.52 2.43
N GLY A 35 -5.23 -7.37 3.32
CA GLY A 35 -5.39 -7.07 4.74
C GLY A 35 -4.04 -6.92 5.47
N VAL A 36 -3.05 -7.77 5.16
CA VAL A 36 -1.71 -7.68 5.74
C VAL A 36 -0.99 -6.43 5.27
N ILE A 37 -1.08 -6.12 3.98
CA ILE A 37 -0.47 -4.90 3.42
C ILE A 37 -1.10 -3.64 4.04
N THR A 38 -2.43 -3.63 4.18
CA THR A 38 -3.17 -2.54 4.83
C THR A 38 -2.73 -2.34 6.28
N ASP A 39 -2.66 -3.43 7.05
CA ASP A 39 -2.19 -3.40 8.45
C ASP A 39 -0.79 -2.78 8.56
N SER A 40 0.14 -3.14 7.65
CA SER A 40 1.47 -2.53 7.63
C SER A 40 1.47 -1.04 7.29
N ILE A 41 0.56 -0.55 6.45
CA ILE A 41 0.42 0.90 6.16
C ILE A 41 -0.01 1.66 7.42
N ASP A 42 -0.93 1.09 8.18
CA ASP A 42 -1.53 1.76 9.32
C ASP A 42 -0.63 1.65 10.56
N ASN A 43 0.01 0.51 10.77
CA ASN A 43 0.59 0.15 12.07
C ASN A 43 2.11 -0.07 12.10
N ASP A 44 2.82 -0.21 10.98
CA ASP A 44 4.28 -0.40 11.04
C ASP A 44 4.97 0.82 11.67
N PRO A 45 5.92 0.68 12.60
CA PRO A 45 6.60 1.83 13.21
C PRO A 45 7.46 2.62 12.22
N ASP A 46 7.94 1.98 11.14
CA ASP A 46 8.85 2.56 10.17
C ASP A 46 8.08 3.12 8.96
N THR A 47 8.23 4.43 8.72
CA THR A 47 7.56 5.12 7.62
C THR A 47 7.96 4.58 6.23
N ASP A 48 9.19 4.09 6.06
CA ASP A 48 9.63 3.52 4.79
C ASP A 48 9.07 2.12 4.55
N VAL A 49 8.68 1.39 5.61
CA VAL A 49 7.88 0.17 5.46
C VAL A 49 6.47 0.52 5.06
N LYS A 50 5.84 1.53 5.68
CA LYS A 50 4.52 2.03 5.26
C LYS A 50 4.50 2.41 3.78
N LYS A 51 5.50 3.16 3.30
CA LYS A 51 5.60 3.51 1.87
C LYS A 51 5.75 2.28 0.97
N LYS A 52 6.50 1.26 1.39
CA LYS A 52 6.62 -0.01 0.65
C LYS A 52 5.32 -0.79 0.63
N ALA A 53 4.55 -0.75 1.72
CA ALA A 53 3.21 -1.34 1.76
C ALA A 53 2.24 -0.59 0.81
N VAL A 54 2.31 0.74 0.74
CA VAL A 54 1.55 1.52 -0.26
C VAL A 54 1.96 1.15 -1.69
N PHE A 55 3.26 0.99 -1.95
CA PHE A 55 3.72 0.45 -3.25
C PHE A 55 3.18 -0.95 -3.51
N ALA A 56 3.21 -1.85 -2.52
CA ALA A 56 2.69 -3.20 -2.65
C ALA A 56 1.19 -3.21 -3.03
N LEU A 57 0.38 -2.28 -2.50
CA LEU A 57 -1.01 -2.10 -2.95
C LEU A 57 -1.10 -1.73 -4.44
N SER A 58 -0.23 -0.86 -4.95
CA SER A 58 -0.26 -0.48 -6.38
C SER A 58 0.15 -1.62 -7.31
N GLN A 59 0.79 -2.65 -6.77
CA GLN A 59 1.19 -3.85 -7.52
C GLN A 59 0.16 -4.97 -7.47
N LEU A 60 -0.98 -4.79 -6.78
CA LEU A 60 -2.05 -5.78 -6.81
C LEU A 60 -2.67 -5.87 -8.22
N PRO A 61 -3.05 -7.06 -8.68
CA PRO A 61 -3.63 -7.26 -10.00
C PRO A 61 -4.96 -6.52 -10.15
N ASP A 62 -5.39 -6.30 -11.40
CA ASP A 62 -6.71 -5.80 -11.77
C ASP A 62 -7.15 -4.52 -11.02
N HIS A 63 -6.18 -3.64 -10.72
CA HIS A 63 -6.38 -2.39 -9.98
C HIS A 63 -7.09 -2.57 -8.63
N GLU A 64 -6.96 -3.74 -8.00
CA GLU A 64 -7.61 -4.07 -6.74
C GLU A 64 -7.13 -3.20 -5.57
N GLY A 65 -5.90 -2.67 -5.66
CA GLY A 65 -5.35 -1.76 -4.66
C GLY A 65 -5.89 -0.33 -4.74
N VAL A 66 -6.52 0.09 -5.84
CA VAL A 66 -6.95 1.49 -6.06
C VAL A 66 -7.91 2.00 -4.98
N PRO A 67 -8.99 1.28 -4.59
CA PRO A 67 -9.87 1.73 -3.52
C PRO A 67 -9.12 2.01 -2.21
N LYS A 68 -8.17 1.13 -1.85
CA LYS A 68 -7.40 1.31 -0.62
C LYS A 68 -6.37 2.43 -0.74
N LEU A 69 -5.74 2.61 -1.89
CA LEU A 69 -4.86 3.74 -2.16
C LEU A 69 -5.61 5.09 -2.01
N ILE A 70 -6.86 5.18 -2.47
CA ILE A 70 -7.71 6.36 -2.26
C ILE A 70 -7.95 6.62 -0.77
N GLU A 71 -8.28 5.57 0.00
CA GLU A 71 -8.48 5.68 1.44
C GLU A 71 -7.20 6.17 2.15
N VAL A 72 -6.05 5.60 1.80
CA VAL A 72 -4.74 6.01 2.35
C VAL A 72 -4.43 7.46 2.00
N ALA A 73 -4.67 7.87 0.75
CA ALA A 73 -4.45 9.25 0.31
C ALA A 73 -5.34 10.26 1.05
N ARG A 74 -6.58 9.90 1.42
CA ARG A 74 -7.50 10.76 2.18
C ARG A 74 -7.17 10.80 3.67
N ASN A 75 -6.94 9.64 4.28
CA ASN A 75 -7.10 9.49 5.73
C ASN A 75 -5.82 9.18 6.49
N ASN A 76 -4.72 8.80 5.81
CA ASN A 76 -3.53 8.38 6.53
C ASN A 76 -2.91 9.55 7.31
N ARG A 77 -2.62 9.32 8.60
CA ARG A 77 -2.09 10.34 9.51
C ARG A 77 -0.71 10.84 9.09
N ASN A 78 0.09 10.00 8.43
CA ASN A 78 1.42 10.34 7.97
C ASN A 78 1.38 11.02 6.58
N PRO A 79 1.76 12.31 6.45
CA PRO A 79 1.72 13.03 5.18
C PRO A 79 2.59 12.41 4.08
N ALA A 80 3.73 11.81 4.44
CA ALA A 80 4.61 11.15 3.46
C ALA A 80 3.94 9.90 2.87
N VAL A 81 3.15 9.18 3.66
CA VAL A 81 2.37 8.01 3.22
C VAL A 81 1.22 8.45 2.32
N ARG A 82 0.50 9.53 2.67
CA ARG A 82 -0.54 10.12 1.79
C ARG A 82 0.03 10.50 0.43
N LYS A 83 1.18 11.21 0.42
CA LYS A 83 1.86 11.61 -0.83
C LYS A 83 2.23 10.39 -1.68
N GLN A 84 2.72 9.33 -1.07
CA GLN A 84 3.06 8.09 -1.78
C GLN A 84 1.82 7.43 -2.42
N ALA A 85 0.67 7.47 -1.73
CA ALA A 85 -0.57 6.91 -2.26
C ALA A 85 -1.08 7.72 -3.47
N VAL A 86 -1.06 9.05 -3.39
CA VAL A 86 -1.39 9.93 -4.53
C VAL A 86 -0.48 9.68 -5.73
N PHE A 87 0.83 9.52 -5.49
CA PHE A 87 1.79 9.19 -6.55
C PHE A 87 1.38 7.91 -7.30
N TRP A 88 1.10 6.82 -6.58
CA TRP A 88 0.72 5.55 -7.21
C TRP A 88 -0.68 5.58 -7.84
N LEU A 89 -1.61 6.35 -7.29
CA LEU A 89 -2.91 6.59 -7.93
C LEU A 89 -2.72 7.24 -9.31
N GLY A 90 -1.82 8.22 -9.43
CA GLY A 90 -1.48 8.84 -10.71
C GLY A 90 -0.83 7.88 -11.72
N GLN A 91 -0.26 6.76 -11.28
CA GLN A 91 0.32 5.72 -12.16
C GLN A 91 -0.67 4.60 -12.50
N SER A 92 -1.86 4.59 -11.89
CA SER A 92 -2.76 3.43 -11.97
C SER A 92 -3.54 3.32 -13.28
N ASN A 93 -3.67 4.40 -14.06
CA ASN A 93 -4.59 4.50 -15.22
C ASN A 93 -6.05 4.10 -14.90
N ASP A 94 -6.43 4.10 -13.62
CA ASP A 94 -7.77 3.73 -13.19
C ASP A 94 -8.67 4.99 -13.12
N PRO A 95 -9.86 4.98 -13.74
CA PRO A 95 -10.78 6.13 -13.70
C PRO A 95 -11.11 6.61 -12.28
N ARG A 96 -11.19 5.70 -11.30
CA ARG A 96 -11.46 6.04 -9.90
C ARG A 96 -10.34 6.88 -9.28
N ALA A 97 -9.10 6.65 -9.71
CA ALA A 97 -7.95 7.45 -9.28
C ALA A 97 -8.01 8.86 -9.86
N LEU A 98 -8.41 9.00 -11.13
CA LEU A 98 -8.61 10.30 -11.78
C LEU A 98 -9.73 11.10 -11.11
N ASP A 99 -10.87 10.46 -10.84
CA ASP A 99 -11.99 11.09 -10.14
C ASP A 99 -11.57 11.58 -8.75
N PHE A 100 -10.80 10.76 -8.02
CA PHE A 100 -10.25 11.14 -6.74
C PHE A 100 -9.32 12.35 -6.83
N ILE A 101 -8.32 12.32 -7.71
CA ILE A 101 -7.35 13.40 -7.85
C ILE A 101 -8.06 14.71 -8.24
N THR A 102 -9.00 14.64 -9.18
CA THR A 102 -9.84 15.79 -9.57
C THR A 102 -10.60 16.35 -8.37
N SER A 103 -11.22 15.48 -7.56
CA SER A 103 -11.97 15.91 -6.35
C SER A 103 -11.09 16.65 -5.33
N VAL A 104 -9.80 16.35 -5.27
CA VAL A 104 -8.85 17.00 -4.34
C VAL A 104 -8.35 18.34 -4.88
N LEU A 105 -8.36 18.55 -6.20
CA LEU A 105 -7.90 19.80 -6.82
C LEU A 105 -8.98 20.90 -6.86
N VAL A 106 -10.25 20.51 -6.80
CA VAL A 106 -11.39 21.45 -6.86
C VAL A 106 -11.88 21.90 -5.47
N HIS A 107 -11.21 21.45 -4.41
CA HIS A 107 -11.47 21.82 -3.01
C HIS A 107 -10.23 22.49 -2.42
#